data_AF-A0A2V7UK86-F1
#
_entry.id   AF-A0A2V7UK86-F1
#
_cell.length_a   1.000
_cell.length_b   1.000
_cell.length_c   1.000
_cell.angle_alpha   90.00
_cell.angle_beta   90.00
_cell.angle_gamma   90.00
#
_symmetry.space_group_name_H-M   'P 1'
#
loop_
_entity.id
_entity.type
_entity.pdbx_description
1 polymer ?
#
loop_
_entity_poly.entity_id
_entity_poly.type
_entity_poly.pdbx_seq_one_letter_code
_entity_poly.pdbx_strand_id
1 'polypeptide(L)'
;MIPSVGSQRFLAASLLLTSLARASGVPSPSRLPQLPRVEVDTAVPPSKGKVLPVPAAGSLQAALERARPGDVIELERGRTFEGPFTLPRKEGEEWITVRPAGAEARLPGPGMRVDPSQSGAMPRLISRFEAVLTAASGAHHYRFVGVEIQPAKGAFLKNLVVLGSTESAVEAVPHHLIFERCYLHGDPGAGTRRGIALNSGSAAVIDSYLADFKEAGADSQAIAGWNGPGPYLIRNNYLEAAGENVMFGGADPTIQGLVPSDIRIERNHFSKPLSWKGGEAGTTAAPWTVKNLLELKNARRVLIAGNLFEHNWVQAQSGFAVLFTVRNENGQAPWSVVEDVTFARNAVRRAASGVNILGRDDNHASEPAKRILIQGNLFEELGGSRWGGGGTLFQILQGTQDLVIDHNTAFQSDKIVMAEGTPHTGFVFTNNIVAHNQYGIAGTGTGAGTSTLQRYFPGALVRRNVFVGGAAGAYPSDNFFVAAMDRVGFKKTGSDGLQLGPASPYRGAGTDGKDPGVDCAQLASALPPGVGSSLPGPVFGREPAPPDAGRTDSGSPPSP
;
A
#
# COMPACT_ATOMS: atom_id res chain seq x y z
N MET A 1 -12.48 -56.67 75.84
CA MET A 1 -12.07 -57.96 75.27
C MET A 1 -11.66 -57.74 73.81
N ILE A 2 -10.43 -58.13 73.47
CA ILE A 2 -9.75 -58.05 72.16
C ILE A 2 -10.25 -59.23 71.25
N PRO A 3 -10.02 -59.34 69.91
CA PRO A 3 -10.13 -58.45 68.72
C PRO A 3 -10.93 -59.12 67.56
N SER A 4 -10.96 -58.55 66.33
CA SER A 4 -10.70 -59.28 65.04
C SER A 4 -11.04 -58.47 63.77
N VAL A 5 -10.02 -58.23 62.92
CA VAL A 5 -9.93 -58.32 61.43
C VAL A 5 -11.10 -57.76 60.58
N GLY A 6 -10.98 -56.94 59.53
CA GLY A 6 -9.91 -56.55 58.62
C GLY A 6 -10.49 -56.42 57.19
N SER A 7 -10.09 -55.36 56.47
CA SER A 7 -10.12 -55.20 54.99
C SER A 7 -11.46 -55.02 54.24
N GLN A 8 -11.74 -53.82 53.69
CA GLN A 8 -12.38 -53.66 52.37
C GLN A 8 -11.91 -52.37 51.67
N ARG A 9 -11.89 -52.44 50.33
CA ARG A 9 -11.05 -51.69 49.38
C ARG A 9 -11.69 -50.38 48.91
N PHE A 10 -10.83 -49.42 48.55
CA PHE A 10 -11.13 -48.23 47.76
C PHE A 10 -11.53 -48.60 46.31
N LEU A 11 -12.55 -47.95 45.77
CA LEU A 11 -12.64 -47.61 44.34
C LEU A 11 -13.32 -46.24 44.21
N ALA A 12 -12.54 -45.21 43.89
CA ALA A 12 -13.02 -43.91 43.47
C ALA A 12 -13.23 -43.94 41.96
N ALA A 13 -14.45 -43.62 41.51
CA ALA A 13 -14.77 -43.48 40.10
C ALA A 13 -14.36 -42.09 39.61
N SER A 14 -13.35 -42.01 38.75
CA SER A 14 -12.99 -40.79 38.03
C SER A 14 -13.98 -40.53 36.90
N LEU A 15 -14.81 -39.48 37.04
CA LEU A 15 -15.53 -38.90 35.90
C LEU A 15 -14.53 -38.10 35.05
N LEU A 16 -14.22 -38.59 33.85
CA LEU A 16 -13.61 -37.78 32.80
C LEU A 16 -14.68 -36.82 32.24
N LEU A 17 -14.59 -35.53 32.57
CA LEU A 17 -15.23 -34.48 31.77
C LEU A 17 -14.36 -34.22 30.54
N THR A 18 -14.80 -34.70 29.38
CA THR A 18 -14.30 -34.25 28.09
C THR A 18 -14.88 -32.88 27.76
N SER A 19 -14.13 -31.82 28.08
CA SER A 19 -14.45 -30.47 27.60
C SER A 19 -14.19 -30.39 26.09
N LEU A 20 -15.24 -30.41 25.28
CA LEU A 20 -15.17 -29.93 23.89
C LEU A 20 -14.93 -28.42 23.94
N ALA A 21 -13.68 -27.99 23.84
CA ALA A 21 -13.35 -26.62 23.49
C ALA A 21 -13.81 -26.38 22.04
N ARG A 22 -14.91 -25.64 21.85
CA ARG A 22 -15.19 -24.99 20.57
C ARG A 22 -14.00 -24.09 20.28
N ALA A 23 -13.21 -24.43 19.26
CA ALA A 23 -12.20 -23.53 18.73
C ALA A 23 -12.89 -22.24 18.27
N SER A 24 -12.79 -21.19 19.08
CA SER A 24 -13.09 -19.82 18.66
C SER A 24 -12.17 -19.52 17.49
N GLY A 25 -12.67 -19.52 16.26
CA GLY A 25 -11.85 -19.31 15.06
C GLY A 25 -11.39 -17.87 14.84
N VAL A 26 -11.14 -17.15 15.94
CA VAL A 26 -10.33 -15.92 15.94
C VAL A 26 -8.87 -16.38 15.81
N PRO A 27 -8.12 -15.93 14.80
CA PRO A 27 -6.69 -16.21 14.71
C PRO A 27 -6.01 -15.84 16.03
N SER A 28 -5.14 -16.70 16.56
CA SER A 28 -4.39 -16.37 17.77
C SER A 28 -3.67 -15.01 17.59
N PRO A 29 -3.62 -14.13 18.61
CA PRO A 29 -3.03 -12.79 18.49
C PRO A 29 -1.60 -12.77 17.93
N SER A 30 -0.85 -13.87 18.12
CA SER A 30 0.51 -14.06 17.58
C SER A 30 0.59 -14.20 16.06
N ARG A 31 -0.54 -14.41 15.37
CA ARG A 31 -0.61 -14.57 13.90
C ARG A 31 -1.04 -13.29 13.17
N LEU A 32 -1.51 -12.28 13.90
CA LEU A 32 -1.89 -11.00 13.31
C LEU A 32 -0.66 -10.08 13.21
N PRO A 33 -0.64 -9.17 12.22
CA PRO A 33 0.42 -8.17 12.09
C PRO A 33 0.49 -7.30 13.32
N GLN A 34 1.71 -6.97 13.73
CA GLN A 34 1.93 -5.87 14.65
C GLN A 34 1.77 -4.53 13.90
N LEU A 35 1.02 -3.61 14.49
CA LEU A 35 0.91 -2.25 13.96
C LEU A 35 2.23 -1.48 14.13
N PRO A 36 2.43 -0.37 13.39
CA PRO A 36 3.48 0.60 13.68
C PRO A 36 3.53 0.94 15.17
N ARG A 37 4.73 0.94 15.74
CA ARG A 37 4.99 1.21 17.17
C ARG A 37 5.43 2.64 17.42
N VAL A 38 5.95 3.31 16.38
CA VAL A 38 6.42 4.69 16.43
C VAL A 38 5.70 5.47 15.33
N GLU A 39 5.26 6.69 15.64
CA GLU A 39 4.57 7.55 14.69
C GLU A 39 5.39 8.82 14.46
N VAL A 40 5.25 9.40 13.26
CA VAL A 40 5.82 10.71 12.95
C VAL A 40 4.90 11.79 13.52
N ASP A 41 5.40 12.58 14.46
CA ASP A 41 4.66 13.74 14.95
C ASP A 41 4.58 14.81 13.86
N THR A 42 3.36 15.22 13.53
CA THR A 42 3.06 16.22 12.51
C THR A 42 2.37 17.46 13.08
N ALA A 43 2.24 17.55 14.42
CA ALA A 43 1.76 18.74 15.09
C ALA A 43 2.55 19.97 14.62
N VAL A 44 1.89 21.12 14.53
CA VAL A 44 2.54 22.38 14.15
C VAL A 44 2.97 23.07 15.45
N PRO A 45 4.24 22.95 15.89
CA PRO A 45 4.68 23.72 17.03
C PRO A 45 4.71 25.21 16.65
N PRO A 46 4.38 26.12 17.58
CA PRO A 46 4.59 27.54 17.36
C PRO A 46 6.07 27.79 17.14
N SER A 47 6.39 28.55 16.08
CA SER A 47 7.77 28.99 15.85
C SER A 47 8.21 29.89 17.00
N LYS A 48 9.41 29.62 17.53
CA LYS A 48 10.06 30.45 18.56
C LYS A 48 11.23 31.27 18.00
N GLY A 49 11.58 31.06 16.73
CA GLY A 49 12.67 31.73 16.04
C GLY A 49 12.23 32.98 15.28
N LYS A 50 13.12 33.45 14.41
CA LYS A 50 12.89 34.63 13.56
C LYS A 50 12.24 34.23 12.25
N VAL A 51 11.51 35.19 11.67
CA VAL A 51 11.10 35.12 10.26
C VAL A 51 12.25 35.64 9.38
N LEU A 52 12.66 34.82 8.42
CA LEU A 52 13.71 35.06 7.46
C LEU A 52 13.08 35.26 6.07
N PRO A 53 12.74 36.49 5.66
CA PRO A 53 12.18 36.73 4.34
C PRO A 53 13.23 36.47 3.26
N VAL A 54 12.79 35.85 2.16
CA VAL A 54 13.57 35.59 0.96
C VAL A 54 12.78 36.11 -0.25
N PRO A 55 13.07 37.34 -0.73
CA PRO A 55 12.46 37.88 -1.93
C PRO A 55 12.93 37.12 -3.18
N ALA A 56 12.31 37.34 -4.33
CA ALA A 56 12.64 36.66 -5.60
C ALA A 56 14.14 36.72 -5.98
N ALA A 57 14.82 37.84 -5.70
CA ALA A 57 16.24 38.02 -5.96
C ALA A 57 17.15 37.53 -4.82
N GLY A 58 16.56 37.01 -3.74
CA GLY A 58 17.27 36.48 -2.58
C GLY A 58 17.76 35.05 -2.80
N SER A 59 18.72 34.62 -1.97
CA SER A 59 19.24 33.25 -1.99
C SER A 59 18.53 32.38 -0.94
N LEU A 60 17.79 31.38 -1.40
CA LEU A 60 17.23 30.34 -0.53
C LEU A 60 18.33 29.51 0.14
N GLN A 61 19.40 29.17 -0.59
CA GLN A 61 20.54 28.43 -0.03
C GLN A 61 21.17 29.20 1.16
N ALA A 62 21.42 30.50 1.00
CA ALA A 62 21.95 31.32 2.09
C ALA A 62 20.96 31.45 3.27
N ALA A 63 19.65 31.37 3.01
CA ALA A 63 18.64 31.34 4.07
C ALA A 63 18.67 30.00 4.84
N LEU A 64 18.80 28.86 4.15
CA LEU A 64 18.96 27.54 4.77
C LEU A 64 20.24 27.46 5.62
N GLU A 65 21.34 28.03 5.14
CA GLU A 65 22.62 28.08 5.85
C GLU A 65 22.55 28.93 7.11
N ARG A 66 21.93 30.11 7.06
CA ARG A 66 21.84 31.01 8.23
C ARG A 66 20.75 30.63 9.23
N ALA A 67 19.73 29.89 8.81
CA ALA A 67 18.61 29.53 9.65
C ALA A 67 19.07 28.74 10.89
N ARG A 68 18.45 29.07 12.02
CA ARG A 68 18.61 28.39 13.31
C ARG A 68 17.35 27.59 13.61
N PRO A 69 17.42 26.53 14.44
CA PRO A 69 16.23 25.83 14.91
C PRO A 69 15.15 26.82 15.40
N GLY A 70 13.91 26.56 15.01
CA GLY A 70 12.77 27.41 15.32
C GLY A 70 12.52 28.56 14.34
N ASP A 71 13.46 28.89 13.45
CA ASP A 71 13.27 29.94 12.43
C ASP A 71 12.25 29.55 11.35
N VAL A 72 11.63 30.55 10.75
CA VAL A 72 10.74 30.42 9.59
C VAL A 72 11.38 31.11 8.39
N ILE A 73 11.65 30.37 7.32
CA ILE A 73 12.07 30.92 6.03
C ILE A 73 10.80 31.20 5.20
N GLU A 74 10.54 32.49 4.94
CA GLU A 74 9.40 32.91 4.14
C GLU A 74 9.82 33.28 2.72
N LEU A 75 9.37 32.47 1.76
CA LEU A 75 9.65 32.68 0.34
C LEU A 75 8.57 33.56 -0.29
N GLU A 76 8.97 34.48 -1.17
CA GLU A 76 8.02 35.26 -1.95
C GLU A 76 7.09 34.36 -2.78
N ARG A 77 5.78 34.59 -2.68
CA ARG A 77 4.74 33.78 -3.32
C ARG A 77 4.81 33.86 -4.85
N GLY A 78 4.57 32.74 -5.53
CA GLY A 78 4.54 32.67 -7.00
C GLY A 78 5.89 32.92 -7.67
N ARG A 79 6.98 32.98 -6.89
CA ARG A 79 8.33 33.20 -7.39
C ARG A 79 9.11 31.90 -7.51
N THR A 80 10.00 31.88 -8.49
CA THR A 80 10.90 30.77 -8.75
C THR A 80 12.24 31.00 -8.06
N PHE A 81 12.71 29.99 -7.34
CA PHE A 81 14.03 29.90 -6.75
C PHE A 81 14.77 28.75 -7.44
N GLU A 82 15.88 29.07 -8.09
CA GLU A 82 16.69 28.10 -8.82
C GLU A 82 17.81 27.56 -7.90
N GLY A 83 17.85 26.24 -7.78
CA GLY A 83 18.81 25.46 -7.02
C GLY A 83 19.92 24.85 -7.88
N PRO A 84 20.49 23.71 -7.49
CA PRO A 84 20.04 22.80 -6.42
C PRO A 84 20.21 23.39 -5.01
N PHE A 85 19.47 22.86 -4.04
CA PHE A 85 19.51 23.29 -2.64
C PHE A 85 19.90 22.15 -1.71
N THR A 86 20.76 22.45 -0.73
CA THR A 86 21.20 21.52 0.31
C THR A 86 20.63 21.91 1.66
N LEU A 87 19.99 20.97 2.35
CA LEU A 87 19.57 21.12 3.74
C LEU A 87 20.76 20.78 4.64
N PRO A 88 21.38 21.77 5.33
CA PRO A 88 22.50 21.48 6.21
C PRO A 88 22.04 20.82 7.51
N ARG A 89 22.93 20.08 8.16
CA ARG A 89 22.74 19.69 9.56
C ARG A 89 22.78 20.93 10.46
N LYS A 90 21.92 20.95 11.48
CA LYS A 90 21.81 22.02 12.47
C LYS A 90 21.97 21.45 13.87
N GLU A 91 22.43 22.27 14.81
CA GLU A 91 22.40 21.94 16.23
C GLU A 91 21.04 22.33 16.81
N GLY A 92 20.37 21.44 17.54
CA GLY A 92 19.05 21.66 18.17
C GLY A 92 17.89 20.92 17.50
N GLU A 93 16.73 20.86 18.17
CA GLU A 93 15.58 20.01 17.78
C GLU A 93 14.33 20.80 17.35
N GLU A 94 14.40 22.13 17.31
CA GLU A 94 13.27 22.95 16.86
C GLU A 94 13.19 23.00 15.32
N TRP A 95 11.97 22.95 14.80
CA TRP A 95 11.72 22.93 13.36
C TRP A 95 12.15 24.22 12.67
N ILE A 96 12.88 24.09 11.57
CA ILE A 96 13.04 25.14 10.57
C ILE A 96 11.91 24.96 9.55
N THR A 97 11.03 25.95 9.46
CA THR A 97 9.88 25.90 8.54
C THR A 97 10.14 26.73 7.30
N VAL A 98 10.02 26.13 6.11
CA VAL A 98 10.07 26.82 4.82
C VAL A 98 8.65 26.94 4.27
N ARG A 99 8.16 28.16 4.07
CA ARG A 99 6.76 28.40 3.63
C ARG A 99 6.62 29.63 2.73
N PRO A 100 5.54 29.75 1.94
CA PRO A 100 5.20 31.01 1.31
C PRO A 100 4.99 32.14 2.34
N ALA A 101 5.42 33.35 2.01
CA ALA A 101 5.09 34.54 2.78
C ALA A 101 3.56 34.69 2.90
N GLY A 102 3.05 34.76 4.13
CA GLY A 102 1.59 34.87 4.38
C GLY A 102 0.77 33.64 3.96
N ALA A 103 1.34 32.43 4.06
CA ALA A 103 0.74 31.16 3.63
C ALA A 103 -0.65 30.85 4.21
N GLU A 104 -0.93 31.26 5.45
CA GLU A 104 -2.16 30.90 6.18
C GLU A 104 -3.46 31.41 5.51
N ALA A 105 -3.39 32.42 4.65
CA ALA A 105 -4.57 33.03 4.02
C ALA A 105 -4.94 32.44 2.64
N ARG A 106 -4.10 31.61 2.01
CA ARG A 106 -4.28 31.23 0.58
C ARG A 106 -4.06 29.75 0.24
N LEU A 107 -3.66 28.94 1.21
CA LEU A 107 -3.57 27.49 1.06
C LEU A 107 -4.72 26.82 1.82
N PRO A 108 -5.05 25.55 1.51
CA PRO A 108 -5.97 24.77 2.33
C PRO A 108 -5.45 24.69 3.77
N GLY A 109 -6.37 24.57 4.72
CA GLY A 109 -6.00 24.37 6.12
C GLY A 109 -5.26 23.04 6.36
N PRO A 110 -4.66 22.85 7.54
CA PRO A 110 -4.13 21.55 7.97
C PRO A 110 -5.14 20.41 7.83
N GLY A 111 -4.70 19.26 7.31
CA GLY A 111 -5.56 18.11 7.02
C GLY A 111 -6.30 18.19 5.69
N MET A 112 -6.16 19.28 4.93
CA MET A 112 -6.73 19.42 3.59
C MET A 112 -5.63 19.32 2.54
N ARG A 113 -5.77 18.36 1.63
CA ARG A 113 -4.85 18.15 0.52
C ARG A 113 -4.83 19.36 -0.42
N VAL A 114 -3.65 19.73 -0.87
CA VAL A 114 -3.46 20.77 -1.88
C VAL A 114 -3.84 20.29 -3.28
N ASP A 115 -4.33 21.21 -4.11
CA ASP A 115 -4.63 20.97 -5.52
C ASP A 115 -3.68 21.77 -6.44
N PRO A 116 -3.25 21.24 -7.61
CA PRO A 116 -2.36 21.96 -8.53
C PRO A 116 -2.86 23.34 -8.96
N SER A 117 -4.18 23.60 -8.96
CA SER A 117 -4.76 24.92 -9.21
C SER A 117 -4.30 26.00 -8.20
N GLN A 118 -3.77 25.58 -7.06
CA GLN A 118 -3.26 26.46 -6.00
C GLN A 118 -1.77 26.79 -6.16
N SER A 119 -1.09 26.25 -7.17
CA SER A 119 0.34 26.48 -7.44
C SER A 119 0.71 27.97 -7.54
N GLY A 120 -0.19 28.83 -8.02
CA GLY A 120 0.02 30.28 -8.06
C GLY A 120 0.22 30.95 -6.68
N ALA A 121 -0.16 30.29 -5.59
CA ALA A 121 0.10 30.74 -4.22
C ALA A 121 1.43 30.22 -3.64
N MET A 122 2.10 29.29 -4.34
CA MET A 122 3.31 28.62 -3.87
C MET A 122 4.57 29.28 -4.43
N PRO A 123 5.66 29.38 -3.65
CA PRO A 123 6.99 29.54 -4.22
C PRO A 123 7.38 28.24 -4.95
N ARG A 124 8.11 28.39 -6.05
CA ARG A 124 8.57 27.28 -6.87
C ARG A 124 10.06 27.05 -6.69
N LEU A 125 10.44 25.86 -6.28
CA LEU A 125 11.83 25.42 -6.24
C LEU A 125 12.12 24.60 -7.50
N ILE A 126 13.14 25.00 -8.26
CA ILE A 126 13.56 24.27 -9.45
C ILE A 126 15.04 23.92 -9.43
N SER A 127 15.40 22.89 -10.18
CA SER A 127 16.79 22.66 -10.58
C SER A 127 16.84 22.09 -12.00
N ARG A 128 17.90 22.41 -12.75
CA ARG A 128 18.15 21.84 -14.08
C ARG A 128 18.95 20.53 -14.02
N PHE A 129 19.69 20.32 -12.94
CA PHE A 129 20.58 19.18 -12.72
C PHE A 129 20.46 18.70 -11.28
N GLU A 130 20.94 17.47 -11.00
CA GLU A 130 20.85 16.86 -9.67
C GLU A 130 19.41 16.83 -9.11
N ALA A 131 19.26 16.74 -7.79
CA ALA A 131 17.95 16.91 -7.14
C ALA A 131 17.70 18.39 -6.83
N VAL A 132 16.43 18.79 -6.73
CA VAL A 132 16.07 20.14 -6.30
C VAL A 132 16.42 20.36 -4.83
N LEU A 133 16.13 19.38 -3.97
CA LEU A 133 16.50 19.38 -2.56
C LEU A 133 17.29 18.13 -2.21
N THR A 134 18.41 18.31 -1.53
CA THR A 134 19.22 17.23 -0.95
C THR A 134 19.43 17.48 0.54
N ALA A 135 19.11 16.51 1.38
CA ALA A 135 19.49 16.53 2.78
C ALA A 135 20.95 16.12 2.92
N ALA A 136 21.77 16.95 3.57
CA ALA A 136 23.10 16.51 4.00
C ALA A 136 22.97 15.40 5.07
N SER A 137 23.98 14.55 5.22
CA SER A 137 23.99 13.52 6.27
C SER A 137 23.71 14.14 7.65
N GLY A 138 22.78 13.52 8.38
CA GLY A 138 22.30 14.00 9.67
C GLY A 138 21.50 15.30 9.63
N ALA A 139 21.08 15.81 8.46
CA ALA A 139 20.19 16.96 8.40
C ALA A 139 18.82 16.63 9.00
N HIS A 140 18.25 17.57 9.75
CA HIS A 140 17.02 17.28 10.48
C HIS A 140 16.17 18.48 10.84
N HIS A 141 14.91 18.18 11.19
CA HIS A 141 13.90 19.14 11.66
C HIS A 141 13.59 20.22 10.62
N TYR A 142 13.41 19.81 9.36
CA TYR A 142 12.96 20.68 8.27
C TYR A 142 11.51 20.39 7.88
N ARG A 143 10.68 21.43 7.84
CA ARG A 143 9.29 21.35 7.40
C ARG A 143 9.05 22.27 6.22
N PHE A 144 8.71 21.71 5.07
CA PHE A 144 8.26 22.44 3.89
C PHE A 144 6.75 22.49 3.88
N VAL A 145 6.19 23.70 3.80
CA VAL A 145 4.73 23.92 3.79
C VAL A 145 4.36 24.72 2.57
N GLY A 146 3.51 24.16 1.68
CA GLY A 146 2.95 24.95 0.59
C GLY A 146 3.94 25.34 -0.51
N VAL A 147 4.88 24.46 -0.82
CA VAL A 147 5.94 24.72 -1.80
C VAL A 147 5.73 23.86 -3.05
N GLU A 148 5.93 24.46 -4.23
CA GLU A 148 5.98 23.76 -5.51
C GLU A 148 7.42 23.32 -5.79
N ILE A 149 7.66 22.06 -6.15
CA ILE A 149 9.00 21.53 -6.44
C ILE A 149 8.94 20.78 -7.77
N GLN A 150 9.77 21.19 -8.73
CA GLN A 150 9.78 20.58 -10.06
C GLN A 150 11.14 20.75 -10.75
N PRO A 151 11.44 20.03 -11.84
CA PRO A 151 12.58 20.34 -12.69
C PRO A 151 12.47 21.74 -13.30
N ALA A 152 13.59 22.30 -13.74
CA ALA A 152 13.56 23.39 -14.70
C ALA A 152 12.87 22.91 -15.99
N LYS A 153 12.14 23.80 -16.67
CA LYS A 153 11.38 23.46 -17.89
C LYS A 153 12.24 22.71 -18.90
N GLY A 154 11.77 21.54 -19.34
CA GLY A 154 12.42 20.67 -20.31
C GLY A 154 13.61 19.86 -19.75
N ALA A 155 13.86 19.91 -18.44
CA ALA A 155 14.87 19.08 -17.79
C ALA A 155 14.24 17.79 -17.24
N PHE A 156 14.99 16.70 -17.36
CA PHE A 156 14.69 15.45 -16.69
C PHE A 156 15.60 15.30 -15.45
N LEU A 157 15.00 15.01 -14.29
CA LEU A 157 15.74 14.72 -13.06
C LEU A 157 15.49 13.27 -12.61
N LYS A 158 16.50 12.66 -11.96
CA LYS A 158 16.32 11.34 -11.34
C LYS A 158 15.54 11.41 -10.02
N ASN A 159 15.72 12.49 -9.25
CA ASN A 159 14.97 12.72 -8.02
C ASN A 159 14.65 14.22 -7.93
N LEU A 160 13.49 14.61 -7.42
CA LEU A 160 13.28 16.00 -7.00
C LEU A 160 13.85 16.24 -5.60
N VAL A 161 13.67 15.27 -4.71
CA VAL A 161 14.08 15.34 -3.31
C VAL A 161 14.86 14.09 -2.93
N VAL A 162 16.01 14.28 -2.29
CA VAL A 162 16.84 13.22 -1.72
C VAL A 162 16.97 13.46 -0.22
N LEU A 163 16.32 12.64 0.61
CA LEU A 163 16.37 12.76 2.07
C LEU A 163 17.49 11.92 2.69
N GLY A 164 18.18 11.13 1.89
CA GLY A 164 19.35 10.33 2.26
C GLY A 164 19.70 9.41 1.11
N SER A 165 20.82 8.72 1.23
CA SER A 165 21.47 8.04 0.12
C SER A 165 22.07 6.71 0.57
N THR A 166 23.39 6.69 0.80
CA THR A 166 24.21 5.52 1.07
C THR A 166 24.84 5.59 2.46
N GLU A 167 24.20 6.27 3.40
CA GLU A 167 24.62 6.27 4.80
C GLU A 167 24.72 4.82 5.29
N SER A 168 25.80 4.50 6.01
CA SER A 168 26.10 3.14 6.48
C SER A 168 25.76 2.93 7.96
N ALA A 169 25.27 3.96 8.63
CA ALA A 169 24.85 3.94 10.04
C ALA A 169 23.55 4.72 10.23
N VAL A 170 22.68 4.25 11.13
CA VAL A 170 21.35 4.83 11.38
C VAL A 170 21.45 6.29 11.85
N GLU A 171 22.45 6.60 12.67
CA GLU A 171 22.68 7.90 13.27
C GLU A 171 23.12 8.96 12.24
N ALA A 172 23.60 8.53 11.08
CA ALA A 172 24.01 9.41 9.99
C ALA A 172 22.86 9.74 9.03
N VAL A 173 21.75 9.01 9.10
CA VAL A 173 20.60 9.18 8.22
C VAL A 173 19.86 10.48 8.58
N PRO A 174 19.53 11.35 7.60
CA PRO A 174 18.73 12.54 7.87
C PRO A 174 17.34 12.18 8.42
N HIS A 175 16.77 12.99 9.31
CA HIS A 175 15.57 12.60 10.05
C HIS A 175 14.69 13.80 10.44
N HIS A 176 13.42 13.56 10.78
CA HIS A 176 12.45 14.61 11.10
C HIS A 176 12.30 15.60 9.93
N LEU A 177 11.80 15.10 8.80
CA LEU A 177 11.65 15.85 7.54
C LEU A 177 10.18 15.79 7.10
N ILE A 178 9.52 16.95 6.95
CA ILE A 178 8.09 17.02 6.63
C ILE A 178 7.86 17.81 5.35
N PHE A 179 7.09 17.24 4.44
CA PHE A 179 6.50 17.92 3.29
C PHE A 179 4.98 17.96 3.47
N GLU A 180 4.43 19.16 3.60
CA GLU A 180 3.03 19.38 3.93
C GLU A 180 2.40 20.35 2.94
N ARG A 181 1.26 19.98 2.33
CA ARG A 181 0.59 20.79 1.31
C ARG A 181 1.51 21.22 0.17
N CYS A 182 2.51 20.39 -0.16
CA CYS A 182 3.44 20.67 -1.24
C CYS A 182 2.89 20.10 -2.56
N TYR A 183 3.30 20.72 -3.67
CA TYR A 183 3.06 20.20 -5.01
C TYR A 183 4.40 19.80 -5.64
N LEU A 184 4.68 18.49 -5.70
CA LEU A 184 5.90 17.98 -6.32
C LEU A 184 5.53 17.36 -7.65
N HIS A 185 6.16 17.77 -8.74
CA HIS A 185 5.85 17.16 -10.02
C HIS A 185 7.01 17.13 -11.01
N GLY A 186 7.02 16.11 -11.87
CA GLY A 186 7.95 16.03 -12.98
C GLY A 186 7.65 17.05 -14.08
N ASP A 187 8.57 17.17 -15.05
CA ASP A 187 8.30 17.91 -16.27
C ASP A 187 7.21 17.17 -17.09
N PRO A 188 6.18 17.87 -17.63
CA PRO A 188 5.11 17.21 -18.38
C PRO A 188 5.59 16.44 -19.60
N GLY A 189 6.64 16.92 -20.28
CA GLY A 189 7.21 16.28 -21.47
C GLY A 189 8.36 15.33 -21.16
N ALA A 190 9.38 15.83 -20.46
CA ALA A 190 10.59 15.06 -20.17
C ALA A 190 10.39 14.03 -19.03
N GLY A 191 9.46 14.28 -18.12
CA GLY A 191 9.24 13.47 -16.93
C GLY A 191 10.24 13.74 -15.81
N THR A 192 10.22 12.87 -14.82
CA THR A 192 11.17 12.82 -13.69
C THR A 192 11.08 11.41 -13.13
N ARG A 193 12.20 10.77 -12.83
CA ARG A 193 12.15 9.39 -12.32
C ARG A 193 11.48 9.32 -10.96
N ARG A 194 11.86 10.19 -10.02
CA ARG A 194 11.38 10.11 -8.64
C ARG A 194 10.99 11.43 -8.03
N GLY A 195 9.88 11.46 -7.30
CA GLY A 195 9.54 12.58 -6.43
C GLY A 195 10.48 12.65 -5.25
N ILE A 196 10.34 11.73 -4.30
CA ILE A 196 11.13 11.70 -3.07
C ILE A 196 11.85 10.36 -2.92
N ALA A 197 13.19 10.39 -2.86
CA ALA A 197 13.99 9.32 -2.27
C ALA A 197 13.97 9.48 -0.74
N LEU A 198 13.15 8.66 -0.08
CA LEU A 198 12.71 8.82 1.31
C LEU A 198 13.71 8.29 2.34
N ASN A 199 14.93 7.88 1.95
CA ASN A 199 15.91 7.22 2.82
C ASN A 199 16.26 8.06 4.07
N SER A 200 15.44 7.97 5.12
CA SER A 200 15.46 8.89 6.26
C SER A 200 15.09 8.18 7.56
N GLY A 201 15.46 8.77 8.70
CA GLY A 201 15.17 8.25 10.03
C GLY A 201 13.81 8.66 10.57
N SER A 202 13.14 9.64 9.96
CA SER A 202 11.76 10.02 10.25
C SER A 202 11.30 11.00 9.17
N ALA A 203 10.23 10.68 8.45
CA ALA A 203 9.69 11.60 7.45
C ALA A 203 8.18 11.50 7.27
N ALA A 204 7.56 12.65 6.98
CA ALA A 204 6.15 12.71 6.60
C ALA A 204 5.95 13.43 5.27
N VAL A 205 5.08 12.87 4.42
CA VAL A 205 4.51 13.52 3.24
C VAL A 205 3.01 13.55 3.46
N ILE A 206 2.47 14.73 3.71
CA ILE A 206 1.08 14.90 4.12
C ILE A 206 0.37 15.98 3.33
N ASP A 207 -0.92 15.77 3.07
CA ASP A 207 -1.79 16.76 2.44
C ASP A 207 -1.25 17.27 1.08
N SER A 208 -0.41 16.50 0.40
CA SER A 208 0.40 16.94 -0.74
C SER A 208 -0.06 16.32 -2.07
N TYR A 209 0.41 16.89 -3.17
CA TYR A 209 0.11 16.40 -4.53
C TYR A 209 1.43 16.05 -5.23
N LEU A 210 1.58 14.80 -5.65
CA LEU A 210 2.80 14.27 -6.26
C LEU A 210 2.47 13.68 -7.64
N ALA A 211 2.98 14.29 -8.72
CA ALA A 211 2.56 13.97 -10.09
C ALA A 211 3.67 13.92 -11.16
N ASP A 212 3.34 13.36 -12.32
CA ASP A 212 4.22 13.32 -13.50
C ASP A 212 5.57 12.61 -13.31
N PHE A 213 5.64 11.63 -12.40
CA PHE A 213 6.83 10.79 -12.21
C PHE A 213 6.84 9.63 -13.21
N LYS A 214 7.68 9.74 -14.24
CA LYS A 214 7.70 8.84 -15.38
C LYS A 214 9.05 8.84 -16.08
N GLU A 215 9.43 7.67 -16.57
CA GLU A 215 10.62 7.46 -17.39
C GLU A 215 10.43 6.24 -18.30
N ALA A 216 10.98 6.30 -19.50
CA ALA A 216 11.00 5.16 -20.42
C ALA A 216 12.19 4.24 -20.09
N GLY A 217 11.92 2.94 -19.97
CA GLY A 217 12.96 1.92 -19.74
C GLY A 217 13.48 1.83 -18.30
N ALA A 218 12.90 2.54 -17.34
CA ALA A 218 13.30 2.49 -15.94
C ALA A 218 12.13 2.65 -14.98
N ASP A 219 12.28 2.11 -13.78
CA ASP A 219 11.32 2.25 -12.70
C ASP A 219 11.31 3.70 -12.18
N SER A 220 10.11 4.26 -12.06
CA SER A 220 9.86 5.63 -11.60
C SER A 220 8.85 5.63 -10.45
N GLN A 221 9.01 6.54 -9.48
CA GLN A 221 8.20 6.55 -8.27
C GLN A 221 7.80 7.94 -7.77
N ALA A 222 6.61 8.09 -7.18
CA ALA A 222 6.29 9.32 -6.46
C ALA A 222 7.11 9.37 -5.16
N ILE A 223 7.16 8.26 -4.43
CA ILE A 223 7.96 8.10 -3.22
C ILE A 223 8.61 6.72 -3.22
N ALA A 224 9.91 6.64 -2.96
CA ALA A 224 10.59 5.35 -2.73
C ALA A 224 11.60 5.43 -1.59
N GLY A 225 11.70 4.37 -0.77
CA GLY A 225 12.69 4.28 0.31
C GLY A 225 13.28 2.88 0.42
N TRP A 226 14.60 2.79 0.58
CA TRP A 226 15.31 1.51 0.69
C TRP A 226 16.42 1.54 1.75
N ASN A 227 17.01 2.71 2.02
CA ASN A 227 18.12 2.87 2.96
C ASN A 227 17.80 3.85 4.11
N GLY A 228 16.60 3.74 4.72
CA GLY A 228 16.26 4.51 5.91
C GLY A 228 15.37 3.70 6.87
N PRO A 229 15.58 3.82 8.19
CA PRO A 229 14.88 2.98 9.18
C PRO A 229 13.40 3.35 9.36
N GLY A 230 12.98 4.58 9.03
CA GLY A 230 11.68 5.10 9.45
C GLY A 230 11.68 5.52 10.93
N PRO A 231 10.54 6.01 11.46
CA PRO A 231 9.17 5.83 10.94
C PRO A 231 8.81 6.71 9.75
N TYR A 232 7.73 6.35 9.06
CA TYR A 232 7.24 7.10 7.89
C TYR A 232 5.73 7.33 7.94
N LEU A 233 5.29 8.53 7.54
CA LEU A 233 3.89 8.86 7.34
C LEU A 233 3.64 9.39 5.93
N ILE A 234 2.86 8.67 5.14
CA ILE A 234 2.37 9.10 3.83
C ILE A 234 0.85 9.19 3.93
N ARG A 235 0.32 10.41 4.13
CA ARG A 235 -1.11 10.58 4.42
C ARG A 235 -1.80 11.68 3.62
N ASN A 236 -3.01 11.39 3.15
CA ASN A 236 -3.87 12.37 2.48
C ASN A 236 -3.22 13.01 1.25
N ASN A 237 -2.45 12.23 0.49
CA ASN A 237 -1.79 12.72 -0.73
C ASN A 237 -2.56 12.29 -1.99
N TYR A 238 -2.26 12.96 -3.11
CA TYR A 238 -2.43 12.39 -4.44
C TYR A 238 -1.06 11.92 -4.92
N LEU A 239 -0.97 10.69 -5.40
CA LEU A 239 0.28 10.03 -5.75
C LEU A 239 0.11 9.36 -7.12
N GLU A 240 0.91 9.76 -8.11
CA GLU A 240 1.01 9.05 -9.39
C GLU A 240 2.46 8.86 -9.82
N ALA A 241 2.76 7.69 -10.39
CA ALA A 241 4.01 7.41 -11.09
C ALA A 241 3.81 6.30 -12.13
N ALA A 242 4.63 6.27 -13.17
CA ALA A 242 4.54 5.24 -14.19
C ALA A 242 4.93 3.87 -13.60
N GLY A 243 6.10 3.79 -12.95
CA GLY A 243 6.57 2.62 -12.19
C GLY A 243 5.70 2.32 -10.97
N GLU A 244 6.19 2.58 -9.77
CA GLU A 244 5.46 2.39 -8.50
C GLU A 244 5.10 3.73 -7.89
N ASN A 245 3.84 4.00 -7.55
CA ASN A 245 3.54 5.30 -6.92
C ASN A 245 4.25 5.38 -5.55
N VAL A 246 4.22 4.30 -4.76
CA VAL A 246 5.03 4.15 -3.54
C VAL A 246 5.76 2.80 -3.54
N MET A 247 7.04 2.81 -3.21
CA MET A 247 7.84 1.59 -3.03
C MET A 247 8.73 1.62 -1.79
N PHE A 248 8.78 0.51 -1.05
CA PHE A 248 9.84 0.25 -0.05
C PHE A 248 10.73 -0.93 -0.48
N GLY A 249 12.01 -0.64 -0.73
CA GLY A 249 12.99 -1.53 -1.36
C GLY A 249 13.37 -1.07 -2.78
N GLY A 250 13.71 -2.01 -3.68
CA GLY A 250 14.23 -1.71 -5.02
C GLY A 250 15.74 -1.46 -5.07
N ALA A 251 16.42 -1.60 -3.94
CA ALA A 251 17.86 -1.73 -3.77
C ALA A 251 18.12 -2.31 -2.38
N ASP A 252 19.26 -2.98 -2.21
CA ASP A 252 19.68 -3.42 -0.88
C ASP A 252 20.09 -2.21 -0.02
N PRO A 253 19.67 -2.15 1.26
CA PRO A 253 20.14 -1.11 2.17
C PRO A 253 21.66 -1.24 2.38
N THR A 254 22.36 -0.10 2.43
CA THR A 254 23.78 -0.05 2.81
C THR A 254 23.99 -0.21 4.31
N ILE A 255 22.96 0.07 5.12
CA ILE A 255 22.96 -0.17 6.56
C ILE A 255 22.68 -1.65 6.84
N GLN A 256 23.64 -2.33 7.46
CA GLN A 256 23.54 -3.76 7.77
C GLN A 256 22.35 -4.05 8.70
N GLY A 257 21.56 -5.07 8.37
CA GLY A 257 20.39 -5.49 9.15
C GLY A 257 19.17 -4.57 9.03
N LEU A 258 19.22 -3.53 8.18
CA LEU A 258 18.15 -2.56 8.05
C LEU A 258 16.91 -3.15 7.37
N VAL A 259 15.76 -2.95 8.01
CA VAL A 259 14.42 -3.15 7.44
C VAL A 259 13.62 -1.87 7.71
N PRO A 260 13.24 -1.09 6.69
CA PRO A 260 12.35 0.07 6.86
C PRO A 260 11.12 -0.33 7.68
N SER A 261 10.88 0.39 8.77
CA SER A 261 9.89 -0.01 9.77
C SER A 261 8.93 1.13 10.14
N ASP A 262 7.79 0.77 10.71
CA ASP A 262 6.82 1.70 11.28
C ASP A 262 6.30 2.69 10.22
N ILE A 263 5.71 2.11 9.18
CA ILE A 263 5.24 2.82 7.99
C ILE A 263 3.72 2.96 8.04
N ARG A 264 3.21 4.18 7.90
CA ARG A 264 1.79 4.49 7.77
C ARG A 264 1.50 5.09 6.39
N ILE A 265 0.67 4.42 5.60
CA ILE A 265 0.19 4.85 4.29
C ILE A 265 -1.32 4.97 4.35
N GLU A 266 -1.82 6.19 4.52
CA GLU A 266 -3.21 6.40 4.93
C GLU A 266 -3.95 7.44 4.09
N ARG A 267 -5.20 7.15 3.71
CA ARG A 267 -6.09 8.14 3.08
C ARG A 267 -5.51 8.79 1.82
N ASN A 268 -4.64 8.10 1.09
CA ASN A 268 -4.08 8.62 -0.16
C ASN A 268 -4.94 8.21 -1.36
N HIS A 269 -4.83 8.98 -2.43
CA HIS A 269 -5.30 8.60 -3.75
C HIS A 269 -4.08 8.24 -4.62
N PHE A 270 -3.97 6.95 -4.93
CA PHE A 270 -3.00 6.36 -5.84
C PHE A 270 -3.65 6.20 -7.21
N SER A 271 -3.07 6.82 -8.25
CA SER A 271 -3.58 6.70 -9.61
C SER A 271 -2.44 6.48 -10.61
N LYS A 272 -2.73 5.81 -11.72
CA LYS A 272 -1.96 6.01 -12.96
C LYS A 272 -2.81 6.77 -13.97
N PRO A 273 -2.32 7.89 -14.52
CA PRO A 273 -3.02 8.62 -15.56
C PRO A 273 -3.35 7.73 -16.76
N LEU A 274 -4.63 7.67 -17.12
CA LEU A 274 -5.07 6.96 -18.32
C LEU A 274 -4.47 7.55 -19.61
N SER A 275 -4.03 8.81 -19.57
CA SER A 275 -3.26 9.43 -20.65
C SER A 275 -1.94 8.72 -20.94
N TRP A 276 -1.42 7.92 -20.02
CA TRP A 276 -0.20 7.11 -20.22
C TRP A 276 -0.49 5.72 -20.78
N LYS A 277 -1.76 5.31 -20.84
CA LYS A 277 -2.15 3.99 -21.32
C LYS A 277 -2.41 4.04 -22.83
N GLY A 278 -1.70 3.19 -23.57
CA GLY A 278 -1.96 3.00 -25.00
C GLY A 278 -3.36 2.45 -25.27
N GLY A 279 -3.98 2.92 -26.35
CA GLY A 279 -5.30 2.47 -26.80
C GLY A 279 -6.49 3.07 -26.05
N GLU A 280 -6.28 4.03 -25.14
CA GLU A 280 -7.37 4.86 -24.62
C GLU A 280 -7.74 5.94 -25.64
N ALA A 281 -9.01 6.36 -25.65
CA ALA A 281 -9.49 7.35 -26.61
C ALA A 281 -8.74 8.68 -26.42
N GLY A 282 -8.14 9.19 -27.49
CA GLY A 282 -7.37 10.44 -27.46
C GLY A 282 -5.97 10.32 -26.86
N THR A 283 -5.46 9.10 -26.60
CA THR A 283 -4.08 8.88 -26.16
C THR A 283 -3.25 8.25 -27.27
N THR A 284 -1.98 8.64 -27.36
CA THR A 284 -0.95 7.84 -28.03
C THR A 284 -0.29 6.95 -26.98
N ALA A 285 0.22 5.79 -27.38
CA ALA A 285 0.95 4.92 -26.45
C ALA A 285 2.12 5.69 -25.85
N ALA A 286 2.07 5.96 -24.55
CA ALA A 286 3.14 6.67 -23.89
C ALA A 286 4.35 5.72 -23.72
N PRO A 287 5.59 6.22 -23.87
CA PRO A 287 6.79 5.38 -23.82
C PRO A 287 7.19 4.98 -22.39
N TRP A 288 6.39 5.34 -21.39
CA TRP A 288 6.74 5.18 -19.97
C TRP A 288 6.70 3.72 -19.56
N THR A 289 7.63 3.29 -18.71
CA THR A 289 7.62 1.96 -18.10
C THR A 289 6.57 1.91 -17.00
N VAL A 290 5.43 1.26 -17.27
CA VAL A 290 4.33 1.15 -16.31
C VAL A 290 4.39 -0.16 -15.51
N LYS A 291 4.30 -0.04 -14.18
CA LYS A 291 4.29 -1.17 -13.23
C LYS A 291 3.07 -1.10 -12.31
N ASN A 292 3.23 -1.29 -11.00
CA ASN A 292 2.14 -1.40 -10.02
C ASN A 292 1.91 -0.08 -9.24
N LEU A 293 0.90 -0.01 -8.37
CA LEU A 293 0.61 1.21 -7.60
C LEU A 293 1.41 1.26 -6.28
N LEU A 294 1.55 0.12 -5.61
CA LEU A 294 2.26 -0.01 -4.34
C LEU A 294 3.12 -1.27 -4.34
N GLU A 295 4.37 -1.17 -3.88
CA GLU A 295 5.26 -2.32 -3.69
C GLU A 295 5.98 -2.29 -2.34
N LEU A 296 5.99 -3.43 -1.66
CA LEU A 296 6.85 -3.70 -0.52
C LEU A 296 7.78 -4.86 -0.87
N LYS A 297 9.07 -4.57 -0.89
CA LYS A 297 10.15 -5.54 -1.10
C LYS A 297 10.96 -5.83 0.17
N ASN A 298 11.12 -4.81 1.02
CA ASN A 298 11.70 -4.94 2.35
C ASN A 298 11.03 -3.93 3.29
N ALA A 299 10.17 -4.39 4.19
CA ALA A 299 9.42 -3.54 5.11
C ALA A 299 8.86 -4.32 6.32
N ARG A 300 8.72 -3.63 7.46
CA ARG A 300 8.19 -4.20 8.71
C ARG A 300 7.19 -3.26 9.39
N ARG A 301 6.12 -3.80 9.98
CA ARG A 301 5.09 -3.03 10.72
C ARG A 301 4.53 -1.91 9.85
N VAL A 302 3.74 -2.31 8.86
CA VAL A 302 3.19 -1.41 7.84
C VAL A 302 1.67 -1.36 7.98
N LEU A 303 1.12 -0.16 8.12
CA LEU A 303 -0.32 0.09 8.04
C LEU A 303 -0.66 0.79 6.72
N ILE A 304 -1.39 0.11 5.85
CA ILE A 304 -1.93 0.65 4.60
C ILE A 304 -3.45 0.69 4.72
N ALA A 305 -4.01 1.88 5.01
CA ALA A 305 -5.43 1.99 5.30
C ALA A 305 -6.15 3.20 4.73
N GLY A 306 -7.41 3.00 4.30
CA GLY A 306 -8.24 4.08 3.78
C GLY A 306 -7.77 4.64 2.45
N ASN A 307 -6.97 3.91 1.66
CA ASN A 307 -6.46 4.42 0.39
C ASN A 307 -7.38 4.04 -0.77
N LEU A 308 -7.43 4.91 -1.78
CA LEU A 308 -7.95 4.60 -3.09
C LEU A 308 -6.79 4.28 -4.02
N PHE A 309 -6.81 3.11 -4.65
CA PHE A 309 -5.89 2.65 -5.68
C PHE A 309 -6.66 2.48 -6.99
N GLU A 310 -6.32 3.24 -8.03
CA GLU A 310 -6.98 3.10 -9.32
C GLU A 310 -6.07 3.19 -10.53
N HIS A 311 -6.50 2.51 -11.61
CA HIS A 311 -5.83 2.44 -12.91
C HIS A 311 -4.49 1.70 -12.85
N ASN A 312 -4.52 0.40 -13.15
CA ASN A 312 -3.32 -0.41 -13.29
C ASN A 312 -3.49 -1.40 -14.46
N TRP A 313 -2.53 -1.47 -15.38
CA TRP A 313 -2.64 -2.33 -16.55
C TRP A 313 -1.38 -3.15 -16.76
N VAL A 314 -1.50 -4.21 -17.56
CA VAL A 314 -0.35 -5.01 -17.97
C VAL A 314 0.53 -4.19 -18.91
N GLN A 315 1.81 -4.10 -18.56
CA GLN A 315 2.85 -3.56 -19.43
C GLN A 315 4.22 -4.14 -19.05
N ALA A 316 5.02 -3.43 -18.24
CA ALA A 316 6.34 -3.90 -17.82
C ALA A 316 6.28 -4.92 -16.67
N GLN A 317 5.07 -5.17 -16.14
CA GLN A 317 4.76 -6.26 -15.23
C GLN A 317 3.38 -6.87 -15.57
N SER A 318 3.04 -7.96 -14.88
CA SER A 318 1.78 -8.72 -15.04
C SER A 318 0.50 -8.00 -14.57
N GLY A 319 0.58 -6.71 -14.19
CA GLY A 319 -0.60 -5.88 -13.95
C GLY A 319 -1.28 -6.02 -12.58
N PHE A 320 -0.62 -6.63 -11.58
CA PHE A 320 -1.08 -6.56 -10.18
C PHE A 320 -0.95 -5.13 -9.64
N ALA A 321 -2.00 -4.63 -8.99
CA ALA A 321 -2.02 -3.27 -8.44
C ALA A 321 -1.13 -3.13 -7.20
N VAL A 322 -1.04 -4.18 -6.38
CA VAL A 322 -0.30 -4.19 -5.11
C VAL A 322 0.63 -5.39 -5.06
N LEU A 323 1.89 -5.16 -4.70
CA LEU A 323 2.91 -6.20 -4.55
C LEU A 323 3.45 -6.21 -3.11
N PHE A 324 3.33 -7.36 -2.45
CA PHE A 324 4.02 -7.70 -1.19
C PHE A 324 5.03 -8.80 -1.49
N THR A 325 6.15 -8.39 -2.07
CA THR A 325 7.08 -9.25 -2.79
C THR A 325 8.47 -9.17 -2.19
N VAL A 326 8.76 -9.97 -1.15
CA VAL A 326 10.08 -9.92 -0.49
C VAL A 326 11.20 -10.03 -1.51
N ARG A 327 12.10 -9.04 -1.53
CA ARG A 327 13.32 -9.03 -2.37
C ARG A 327 14.55 -8.60 -1.57
N ASN A 328 15.57 -9.43 -1.65
CA ASN A 328 16.97 -9.10 -1.46
C ASN A 328 17.51 -8.72 -2.86
N GLU A 329 17.36 -7.44 -3.22
CA GLU A 329 17.43 -6.96 -4.60
C GLU A 329 18.75 -7.33 -5.30
N ASN A 330 19.88 -7.13 -4.60
CA ASN A 330 21.22 -7.36 -5.15
C ASN A 330 21.97 -8.50 -4.45
N GLY A 331 21.29 -9.28 -3.61
CA GLY A 331 21.85 -10.44 -2.91
C GLY A 331 22.64 -10.10 -1.64
N GLN A 332 22.75 -8.84 -1.23
CA GLN A 332 23.55 -8.39 -0.08
C GLN A 332 22.75 -8.17 1.21
N ALA A 333 21.42 -8.27 1.15
CA ALA A 333 20.51 -8.10 2.29
C ALA A 333 19.69 -9.38 2.57
N PRO A 334 20.31 -10.48 3.03
CA PRO A 334 19.60 -11.74 3.30
C PRO A 334 18.55 -11.64 4.41
N TRP A 335 18.58 -10.56 5.20
CA TRP A 335 17.57 -10.25 6.23
C TRP A 335 16.32 -9.56 5.66
N SER A 336 16.26 -9.27 4.34
CA SER A 336 15.09 -8.65 3.70
C SER A 336 13.81 -9.44 4.00
N VAL A 337 12.76 -8.72 4.38
CA VAL A 337 11.49 -9.29 4.83
C VAL A 337 10.32 -8.37 4.49
N VAL A 338 9.13 -8.94 4.30
CA VAL A 338 7.85 -8.22 4.29
C VAL A 338 7.01 -8.81 5.40
N GLU A 339 6.99 -8.15 6.56
CA GLU A 339 6.30 -8.68 7.72
C GLU A 339 5.48 -7.64 8.48
N ASP A 340 4.47 -8.11 9.21
CA ASP A 340 3.59 -7.26 10.00
C ASP A 340 2.89 -6.20 9.12
N VAL A 341 2.23 -6.65 8.06
CA VAL A 341 1.53 -5.77 7.11
C VAL A 341 0.03 -5.83 7.34
N THR A 342 -0.59 -4.68 7.59
CA THR A 342 -2.05 -4.51 7.61
C THR A 342 -2.48 -3.71 6.38
N PHE A 343 -3.17 -4.36 5.44
CA PHE A 343 -3.81 -3.74 4.29
C PHE A 343 -5.32 -3.72 4.52
N ALA A 344 -5.85 -2.62 5.05
CA ALA A 344 -7.22 -2.57 5.54
C ALA A 344 -8.05 -1.38 5.07
N ARG A 345 -9.32 -1.61 4.72
CA ARG A 345 -10.25 -0.54 4.32
C ARG A 345 -9.73 0.28 3.14
N ASN A 346 -9.17 -0.38 2.15
CA ASN A 346 -8.77 0.24 0.89
C ASN A 346 -9.78 -0.09 -0.22
N ALA A 347 -9.86 0.76 -1.23
CA ALA A 347 -10.53 0.47 -2.49
C ALA A 347 -9.46 0.28 -3.57
N VAL A 348 -9.44 -0.87 -4.23
CA VAL A 348 -8.58 -1.17 -5.37
C VAL A 348 -9.47 -1.39 -6.57
N ARG A 349 -9.40 -0.52 -7.58
CA ARG A 349 -10.29 -0.60 -8.73
C ARG A 349 -9.63 -0.37 -10.07
N ARG A 350 -10.26 -0.84 -11.14
CA ARG A 350 -9.83 -0.55 -12.52
C ARG A 350 -8.39 -1.00 -12.76
N ALA A 351 -8.14 -2.27 -12.44
CA ALA A 351 -6.80 -2.83 -12.45
C ALA A 351 -6.79 -4.19 -13.16
N ALA A 352 -5.64 -4.56 -13.72
CA ALA A 352 -5.47 -5.85 -14.38
C ALA A 352 -5.61 -7.03 -13.39
N SER A 353 -5.06 -6.90 -12.18
CA SER A 353 -5.14 -7.89 -11.09
C SER A 353 -5.03 -7.19 -9.73
N GLY A 354 -5.37 -7.92 -8.65
CA GLY A 354 -5.38 -7.40 -7.28
C GLY A 354 -4.00 -7.36 -6.63
N VAL A 355 -3.73 -8.30 -5.72
CA VAL A 355 -2.51 -8.35 -4.90
C VAL A 355 -1.65 -9.55 -5.26
N ASN A 356 -0.35 -9.32 -5.48
CA ASN A 356 0.65 -10.38 -5.60
C ASN A 356 1.48 -10.46 -4.31
N ILE A 357 1.65 -11.65 -3.77
CA ILE A 357 2.34 -11.92 -2.51
C ILE A 357 3.40 -12.98 -2.76
N LEU A 358 4.64 -12.68 -2.44
CA LEU A 358 5.78 -13.58 -2.61
C LEU A 358 6.42 -13.82 -1.24
N GLY A 359 6.28 -15.06 -0.78
CA GLY A 359 6.68 -15.50 0.55
C GLY A 359 8.19 -15.51 0.74
N ARG A 360 8.96 -15.89 -0.26
CA ARG A 360 10.43 -15.88 -0.20
C ARG A 360 11.00 -15.34 -1.48
N ASP A 361 12.18 -14.76 -1.35
CA ASP A 361 12.95 -14.39 -2.51
C ASP A 361 13.33 -15.65 -3.32
N ASP A 362 13.06 -15.63 -4.62
CA ASP A 362 13.33 -16.71 -5.59
C ASP A 362 14.55 -16.42 -6.49
N ASN A 363 15.17 -15.25 -6.33
CA ASN A 363 16.43 -14.84 -6.95
C ASN A 363 17.59 -14.94 -5.95
N HIS A 364 17.38 -14.52 -4.70
CA HIS A 364 18.37 -14.51 -3.63
C HIS A 364 17.78 -15.01 -2.30
N ALA A 365 18.62 -15.28 -1.30
CA ALA A 365 18.12 -15.65 0.03
C ALA A 365 17.43 -14.47 0.73
N SER A 366 16.29 -14.72 1.40
CA SER A 366 15.56 -13.75 2.21
C SER A 366 14.88 -14.40 3.43
N GLU A 367 14.37 -13.58 4.34
CA GLU A 367 13.40 -14.00 5.34
C GLU A 367 12.01 -14.22 4.70
N PRO A 368 11.12 -15.03 5.31
CA PRO A 368 9.79 -15.27 4.77
C PRO A 368 8.85 -14.10 5.04
N ALA A 369 8.00 -13.77 4.07
CA ALA A 369 6.88 -12.86 4.26
C ALA A 369 5.91 -13.44 5.28
N LYS A 370 5.57 -12.67 6.33
CA LYS A 370 4.79 -13.20 7.43
C LYS A 370 3.90 -12.21 8.17
N ARG A 371 2.81 -12.71 8.74
CA ARG A 371 1.80 -11.93 9.48
C ARG A 371 1.27 -10.79 8.61
N ILE A 372 0.56 -11.15 7.55
CA ILE A 372 -0.06 -10.21 6.61
C ILE A 372 -1.57 -10.30 6.79
N LEU A 373 -2.23 -9.17 7.03
CA LEU A 373 -3.68 -9.04 7.12
C LEU A 373 -4.20 -8.21 5.95
N ILE A 374 -5.07 -8.79 5.14
CA ILE A 374 -5.82 -8.11 4.07
C ILE A 374 -7.29 -8.10 4.50
N GLN A 375 -7.78 -6.95 5.00
CA GLN A 375 -9.09 -6.90 5.64
C GLN A 375 -9.99 -5.75 5.22
N GLY A 376 -11.27 -6.02 4.97
CA GLY A 376 -12.24 -4.94 4.79
C GLY A 376 -11.97 -4.13 3.53
N ASN A 377 -11.40 -4.72 2.48
CA ASN A 377 -11.11 -4.00 1.23
C ASN A 377 -12.20 -4.25 0.19
N LEU A 378 -12.41 -3.26 -0.66
CA LEU A 378 -13.21 -3.38 -1.87
C LEU A 378 -12.29 -3.53 -3.08
N PHE A 379 -12.46 -4.61 -3.84
CA PHE A 379 -11.79 -4.82 -5.12
C PHE A 379 -12.83 -4.76 -6.25
N GLU A 380 -12.68 -3.86 -7.20
CA GLU A 380 -13.71 -3.58 -8.21
C GLU A 380 -13.15 -3.45 -9.63
N GLU A 381 -13.83 -4.03 -10.61
CA GLU A 381 -13.43 -3.93 -12.02
C GLU A 381 -11.98 -4.45 -12.22
N LEU A 382 -11.70 -5.64 -11.65
CA LEU A 382 -10.41 -6.29 -11.84
C LEU A 382 -10.43 -7.22 -13.05
N GLY A 383 -9.51 -6.99 -13.99
CA GLY A 383 -9.32 -7.77 -15.21
C GLY A 383 -10.13 -7.27 -16.41
N GLY A 384 -10.06 -8.02 -17.51
CA GLY A 384 -10.69 -7.68 -18.79
C GLY A 384 -9.74 -7.00 -19.77
N SER A 385 -10.14 -6.99 -21.05
CA SER A 385 -9.30 -6.55 -22.18
C SER A 385 -8.79 -5.12 -22.05
N ARG A 386 -9.54 -4.25 -21.37
CA ARG A 386 -9.12 -2.88 -21.10
C ARG A 386 -7.81 -2.83 -20.32
N TRP A 387 -7.65 -3.66 -19.29
CA TRP A 387 -6.49 -3.63 -18.40
C TRP A 387 -5.41 -4.66 -18.79
N GLY A 388 -5.74 -5.65 -19.64
CA GLY A 388 -4.79 -6.62 -20.21
C GLY A 388 -4.47 -7.83 -19.32
N GLY A 389 -4.91 -7.84 -18.06
CA GLY A 389 -4.72 -8.94 -17.12
C GLY A 389 -5.98 -9.80 -16.96
N GLY A 390 -5.80 -11.03 -16.44
CA GLY A 390 -6.90 -11.97 -16.23
C GLY A 390 -7.90 -11.53 -15.15
N GLY A 391 -7.51 -10.69 -14.20
CA GLY A 391 -8.32 -10.36 -13.04
C GLY A 391 -8.14 -11.35 -11.88
N THR A 392 -6.93 -11.89 -11.69
CA THR A 392 -6.61 -12.66 -10.49
C THR A 392 -6.63 -11.73 -9.28
N LEU A 393 -7.43 -12.07 -8.27
CA LEU A 393 -7.57 -11.26 -7.07
C LEU A 393 -6.33 -11.36 -6.18
N PHE A 394 -5.92 -12.57 -5.81
CA PHE A 394 -4.73 -12.82 -5.00
C PHE A 394 -3.81 -13.82 -5.70
N GLN A 395 -2.54 -13.48 -5.84
CA GLN A 395 -1.50 -14.43 -6.19
C GLN A 395 -0.59 -14.63 -4.98
N ILE A 396 -0.32 -15.88 -4.62
CA ILE A 396 0.43 -16.24 -3.41
C ILE A 396 1.49 -17.26 -3.79
N LEU A 397 2.76 -16.86 -3.66
CA LEU A 397 3.90 -17.61 -4.16
C LEU A 397 4.90 -17.90 -3.04
N GLN A 398 5.67 -18.98 -3.19
CA GLN A 398 6.89 -19.26 -2.42
C GLN A 398 6.76 -19.18 -0.88
N GLY A 399 5.71 -19.78 -0.31
CA GLY A 399 5.71 -20.16 1.12
C GLY A 399 5.64 -19.00 2.13
N THR A 400 4.52 -18.27 2.11
CA THR A 400 4.16 -17.28 3.15
C THR A 400 3.82 -17.93 4.50
N GLN A 401 3.90 -17.14 5.58
CA GLN A 401 3.51 -17.56 6.94
C GLN A 401 2.45 -16.61 7.52
N ASP A 402 1.35 -17.14 8.03
CA ASP A 402 0.29 -16.34 8.68
C ASP A 402 -0.28 -15.23 7.78
N LEU A 403 -0.87 -15.62 6.65
CA LEU A 403 -1.65 -14.73 5.78
C LEU A 403 -3.14 -14.84 6.11
N VAL A 404 -3.74 -13.72 6.51
CA VAL A 404 -5.17 -13.60 6.84
C VAL A 404 -5.84 -12.70 5.81
N ILE A 405 -6.86 -13.22 5.13
CA ILE A 405 -7.70 -12.49 4.18
C ILE A 405 -9.14 -12.55 4.67
N ASP A 406 -9.67 -11.42 5.13
CA ASP A 406 -10.90 -11.38 5.92
C ASP A 406 -11.82 -10.19 5.56
N HIS A 407 -13.14 -10.40 5.50
CA HIS A 407 -14.10 -9.30 5.23
C HIS A 407 -13.83 -8.49 3.96
N ASN A 408 -13.30 -9.08 2.88
CA ASN A 408 -13.14 -8.38 1.61
C ASN A 408 -14.33 -8.66 0.67
N THR A 409 -14.69 -7.67 -0.14
CA THR A 409 -15.63 -7.85 -1.25
C THR A 409 -14.91 -7.64 -2.57
N ALA A 410 -15.06 -8.56 -3.52
CA ALA A 410 -14.35 -8.50 -4.80
C ALA A 410 -15.24 -8.76 -6.03
N PHE A 411 -15.01 -7.93 -7.05
CA PHE A 411 -15.56 -8.03 -8.41
C PHE A 411 -14.41 -8.17 -9.42
N GLN A 412 -13.85 -9.37 -9.47
CA GLN A 412 -12.77 -9.74 -10.38
C GLN A 412 -13.25 -10.72 -11.47
N SER A 413 -12.52 -10.86 -12.58
CA SER A 413 -12.90 -11.73 -13.70
C SER A 413 -12.24 -13.12 -13.74
N ASP A 414 -11.18 -13.38 -12.96
CA ASP A 414 -10.48 -14.67 -12.95
C ASP A 414 -10.37 -15.21 -11.51
N LYS A 415 -9.20 -15.68 -11.08
CA LYS A 415 -9.05 -16.46 -9.86
C LYS A 415 -9.30 -15.64 -8.60
N ILE A 416 -9.83 -16.28 -7.56
CA ILE A 416 -9.78 -15.72 -6.19
C ILE A 416 -8.35 -15.81 -5.69
N VAL A 417 -7.76 -17.01 -5.77
CA VAL A 417 -6.36 -17.27 -5.41
C VAL A 417 -5.70 -18.05 -6.53
N MET A 418 -4.50 -17.61 -6.92
CA MET A 418 -3.52 -18.42 -7.65
C MET A 418 -2.35 -18.73 -6.72
N ALA A 419 -2.12 -20.01 -6.43
CA ALA A 419 -1.06 -20.47 -5.54
C ALA A 419 0.02 -21.27 -6.28
N GLU A 420 1.29 -21.01 -5.95
CA GLU A 420 2.41 -21.74 -6.53
C GLU A 420 3.66 -21.76 -5.64
N GLY A 421 4.54 -22.73 -5.89
CA GLY A 421 5.83 -22.85 -5.22
C GLY A 421 5.73 -23.65 -3.91
N THR A 422 6.50 -23.22 -2.91
CA THR A 422 6.54 -23.88 -1.60
C THR A 422 5.24 -23.66 -0.82
N PRO A 423 4.77 -24.66 -0.02
CA PRO A 423 3.53 -24.52 0.73
C PRO A 423 3.53 -23.35 1.72
N HIS A 424 2.39 -22.69 1.82
CA HIS A 424 2.08 -21.60 2.74
C HIS A 424 1.54 -22.15 4.05
N THR A 425 1.87 -21.51 5.17
CA THR A 425 1.43 -21.95 6.50
C THR A 425 0.59 -20.87 7.18
N GLY A 426 -0.38 -21.29 8.02
CA GLY A 426 -1.21 -20.35 8.77
C GLY A 426 -2.20 -19.53 7.93
N PHE A 427 -2.55 -20.00 6.72
CA PHE A 427 -3.49 -19.30 5.84
C PHE A 427 -4.92 -19.31 6.38
N VAL A 428 -5.54 -18.12 6.45
CA VAL A 428 -6.92 -17.91 6.87
C VAL A 428 -7.63 -17.10 5.80
N PHE A 429 -8.74 -17.63 5.28
CA PHE A 429 -9.61 -16.98 4.31
C PHE A 429 -11.05 -17.00 4.81
N THR A 430 -11.51 -15.90 5.39
CA THR A 430 -12.79 -15.86 6.11
C THR A 430 -13.66 -14.67 5.77
N ASN A 431 -14.98 -14.84 5.90
CA ASN A 431 -15.92 -13.73 5.84
C ASN A 431 -15.84 -12.89 4.54
N ASN A 432 -15.35 -13.42 3.42
CA ASN A 432 -15.23 -12.66 2.17
C ASN A 432 -16.48 -12.84 1.30
N ILE A 433 -16.79 -11.87 0.43
CA ILE A 433 -17.74 -12.01 -0.69
C ILE A 433 -16.94 -11.93 -1.99
N VAL A 434 -16.86 -13.02 -2.74
CA VAL A 434 -15.95 -13.15 -3.89
C VAL A 434 -16.59 -13.90 -5.05
N ALA A 435 -16.31 -13.45 -6.27
CA ALA A 435 -16.67 -14.20 -7.47
C ALA A 435 -15.79 -15.46 -7.60
N HIS A 436 -16.39 -16.63 -7.75
CA HIS A 436 -15.64 -17.88 -7.98
C HIS A 436 -15.03 -17.91 -9.39
N ASN A 437 -15.74 -17.34 -10.36
CA ASN A 437 -15.39 -17.38 -11.79
C ASN A 437 -15.02 -18.81 -12.23
N GLN A 438 -14.12 -18.93 -13.22
CA GLN A 438 -13.68 -20.22 -13.74
C GLN A 438 -12.89 -21.03 -12.70
N TYR A 439 -12.05 -20.36 -11.90
CA TYR A 439 -11.10 -21.02 -11.00
C TYR A 439 -11.04 -20.27 -9.66
N GLY A 440 -11.87 -20.62 -8.67
CA GLY A 440 -11.92 -19.91 -7.39
C GLY A 440 -10.57 -19.88 -6.64
N ILE A 441 -10.34 -20.79 -5.69
CA ILE A 441 -9.00 -20.97 -5.09
C ILE A 441 -8.29 -22.07 -5.89
N ALA A 442 -7.31 -21.71 -6.71
CA ALA A 442 -6.59 -22.63 -7.59
C ALA A 442 -5.06 -22.51 -7.42
N GLY A 443 -4.33 -23.52 -7.84
CA GLY A 443 -2.87 -23.50 -7.84
C GLY A 443 -2.29 -24.40 -8.92
N THR A 444 -1.02 -24.16 -9.27
CA THR A 444 -0.33 -24.85 -10.36
C THR A 444 -0.41 -26.37 -10.21
N GLY A 445 -0.88 -27.07 -11.24
CA GLY A 445 -1.03 -28.53 -11.22
C GLY A 445 -2.16 -29.08 -10.33
N THR A 446 -3.07 -28.24 -9.83
CA THR A 446 -4.19 -28.66 -8.96
C THR A 446 -5.53 -28.07 -9.42
N GLY A 447 -6.63 -28.76 -9.11
CA GLY A 447 -7.97 -28.24 -9.33
C GLY A 447 -8.38 -27.21 -8.26
N ALA A 448 -9.45 -26.46 -8.53
CA ALA A 448 -9.94 -25.47 -7.58
C ALA A 448 -10.45 -26.12 -6.26
N GLY A 449 -10.28 -25.40 -5.14
CA GLY A 449 -10.75 -25.80 -3.82
C GLY A 449 -9.81 -26.79 -3.12
N THR A 450 -10.35 -27.92 -2.69
CA THR A 450 -9.72 -28.83 -1.71
C THR A 450 -8.35 -29.36 -2.15
N SER A 451 -8.16 -29.69 -3.43
CA SER A 451 -6.86 -30.18 -3.91
C SER A 451 -5.77 -29.10 -3.85
N THR A 452 -6.10 -27.87 -4.26
CA THR A 452 -5.22 -26.71 -4.08
C THR A 452 -4.92 -26.46 -2.60
N LEU A 453 -5.94 -26.45 -1.74
CA LEU A 453 -5.79 -26.19 -0.30
C LEU A 453 -4.89 -27.24 0.37
N GLN A 454 -5.06 -28.52 0.05
CA GLN A 454 -4.20 -29.59 0.60
C GLN A 454 -2.75 -29.46 0.13
N ARG A 455 -2.52 -29.05 -1.12
CA ARG A 455 -1.18 -28.97 -1.70
C ARG A 455 -0.40 -27.74 -1.23
N TYR A 456 -1.05 -26.59 -1.20
CA TYR A 456 -0.40 -25.29 -1.03
C TYR A 456 -0.72 -24.62 0.30
N PHE A 457 -1.81 -24.96 0.97
CA PHE A 457 -2.21 -24.33 2.24
C PHE A 457 -2.59 -25.39 3.30
N PRO A 458 -1.66 -26.30 3.66
CA PRO A 458 -1.95 -27.34 4.65
C PRO A 458 -2.44 -26.73 5.96
N GLY A 459 -3.62 -27.18 6.42
CA GLY A 459 -4.26 -26.66 7.63
C GLY A 459 -4.93 -25.29 7.47
N ALA A 460 -5.20 -24.84 6.25
CA ALA A 460 -5.93 -23.60 5.99
C ALA A 460 -7.30 -23.54 6.67
N LEU A 461 -7.67 -22.36 7.15
CA LEU A 461 -9.01 -22.05 7.61
C LEU A 461 -9.78 -21.30 6.53
N VAL A 462 -10.69 -21.99 5.84
CA VAL A 462 -11.55 -21.39 4.80
C VAL A 462 -13.00 -21.53 5.23
N ARG A 463 -13.61 -20.46 5.76
CA ARG A 463 -14.98 -20.50 6.31
C ARG A 463 -15.72 -19.17 6.20
N ARG A 464 -17.05 -19.26 6.18
CA ARG A 464 -18.02 -18.15 6.11
C ARG A 464 -17.78 -17.18 4.96
N ASN A 465 -17.17 -17.66 3.89
CA ASN A 465 -17.08 -16.90 2.65
C ASN A 465 -18.37 -17.11 1.85
N VAL A 466 -18.83 -16.05 1.19
CA VAL A 466 -19.86 -16.13 0.15
C VAL A 466 -19.15 -16.24 -1.18
N PHE A 467 -19.08 -17.47 -1.71
CA PHE A 467 -18.62 -17.72 -3.07
C PHE A 467 -19.79 -17.51 -4.04
N VAL A 468 -19.60 -16.60 -4.99
CA VAL A 468 -20.55 -16.38 -6.07
C VAL A 468 -20.16 -17.28 -7.24
N GLY A 469 -20.94 -18.35 -7.45
CA GLY A 469 -20.61 -19.49 -8.31
C GLY A 469 -19.88 -20.59 -7.53
N GLY A 470 -19.25 -21.51 -8.26
CA GLY A 470 -18.52 -22.64 -7.67
C GLY A 470 -19.42 -23.75 -7.10
N ALA A 471 -18.80 -24.87 -6.72
CA ALA A 471 -19.49 -26.02 -6.16
C ALA A 471 -19.15 -26.20 -4.68
N ALA A 472 -20.19 -26.32 -3.83
CA ALA A 472 -20.01 -26.44 -2.38
C ALA A 472 -19.11 -27.62 -1.97
N GLY A 473 -19.23 -28.76 -2.65
CA GLY A 473 -18.40 -29.94 -2.38
C GLY A 473 -16.91 -29.79 -2.73
N ALA A 474 -16.51 -28.74 -3.44
CA ALA A 474 -15.11 -28.49 -3.75
C ALA A 474 -14.34 -27.83 -2.59
N TYR A 475 -15.03 -27.23 -1.61
CA TYR A 475 -14.43 -26.45 -0.53
C TYR A 475 -14.72 -27.05 0.84
N PRO A 476 -13.97 -26.66 1.89
CA PRO A 476 -14.35 -26.98 3.26
C PRO A 476 -15.78 -26.55 3.58
N SER A 477 -16.45 -27.33 4.42
CA SER A 477 -17.77 -26.99 4.95
C SER A 477 -17.76 -25.64 5.66
N ASP A 478 -18.95 -25.09 5.94
CA ASP A 478 -19.13 -23.77 6.59
C ASP A 478 -18.85 -22.57 5.68
N ASN A 479 -18.95 -22.73 4.35
CA ASN A 479 -18.99 -21.63 3.38
C ASN A 479 -20.36 -21.53 2.71
N PHE A 480 -20.68 -20.36 2.16
CA PHE A 480 -21.91 -20.10 1.41
C PHE A 480 -21.65 -20.07 -0.09
N PHE A 481 -22.61 -20.56 -0.88
CA PHE A 481 -22.53 -20.60 -2.33
C PHE A 481 -23.81 -20.02 -2.91
N VAL A 482 -23.65 -19.03 -3.79
CA VAL A 482 -24.77 -18.35 -4.44
C VAL A 482 -24.54 -18.31 -5.94
N ALA A 483 -25.60 -18.54 -6.73
CA ALA A 483 -25.43 -18.71 -8.17
C ALA A 483 -24.95 -17.44 -8.90
N ALA A 484 -25.29 -16.26 -8.39
CA ALA A 484 -25.01 -14.98 -9.05
C ALA A 484 -24.87 -13.83 -8.03
N MET A 485 -24.14 -12.78 -8.43
CA MET A 485 -23.76 -11.68 -7.55
C MET A 485 -24.96 -10.83 -7.10
N ASP A 486 -25.97 -10.71 -7.97
CA ASP A 486 -27.24 -10.02 -7.67
C ASP A 486 -28.07 -10.75 -6.58
N ARG A 487 -27.87 -12.07 -6.42
CA ARG A 487 -28.50 -12.90 -5.38
C ARG A 487 -27.81 -12.84 -4.02
N VAL A 488 -26.67 -12.15 -3.91
CA VAL A 488 -26.04 -11.86 -2.60
C VAL A 488 -26.96 -11.01 -1.71
N GLY A 489 -27.86 -10.24 -2.32
CA GLY A 489 -28.80 -9.38 -1.60
C GLY A 489 -28.19 -8.06 -1.17
N PHE A 490 -27.24 -7.53 -1.96
CA PHE A 490 -26.77 -6.16 -1.77
C PHE A 490 -27.90 -5.15 -1.99
N LYS A 491 -27.90 -4.09 -1.20
CA LYS A 491 -28.70 -2.89 -1.41
C LYS A 491 -27.74 -1.72 -1.55
N LYS A 492 -27.98 -0.86 -2.54
CA LYS A 492 -27.29 0.44 -2.63
C LYS A 492 -27.96 1.40 -1.64
N THR A 493 -27.20 1.94 -0.70
CA THR A 493 -27.68 2.93 0.28
C THR A 493 -26.92 4.23 0.08
N GLY A 494 -27.52 5.19 -0.64
CA GLY A 494 -26.96 6.54 -0.79
C GLY A 494 -25.49 6.58 -1.27
N SER A 495 -24.67 7.38 -0.59
CA SER A 495 -23.22 7.49 -0.79
C SER A 495 -22.40 6.38 -0.12
N ASP A 496 -23.03 5.52 0.69
CA ASP A 496 -22.32 4.57 1.57
C ASP A 496 -21.91 3.27 0.87
N GLY A 497 -22.05 3.22 -0.45
CA GLY A 497 -21.67 2.06 -1.28
C GLY A 497 -22.64 0.88 -1.21
N LEU A 498 -22.12 -0.32 -1.46
CA LEU A 498 -22.86 -1.58 -1.37
C LEU A 498 -22.88 -2.10 0.06
N GLN A 499 -24.07 -2.42 0.58
CA GLN A 499 -24.23 -3.11 1.85
C GLN A 499 -25.18 -4.28 1.72
N LEU A 500 -25.06 -5.30 2.58
CA LEU A 500 -26.05 -6.37 2.62
C LEU A 500 -27.39 -5.81 3.12
N GLY A 501 -28.45 -6.02 2.35
CA GLY A 501 -29.79 -5.61 2.72
C GLY A 501 -30.33 -6.42 3.91
N PRO A 502 -31.35 -5.94 4.63
CA PRO A 502 -31.97 -6.68 5.73
C PRO A 502 -32.50 -8.07 5.37
N ALA A 503 -32.82 -8.29 4.09
CA ALA A 503 -33.30 -9.58 3.56
C ALA A 503 -32.17 -10.48 3.03
N SER A 504 -30.91 -10.03 3.04
CA SER A 504 -29.79 -10.89 2.64
C SER A 504 -29.65 -12.03 3.64
N PRO A 505 -29.56 -13.30 3.18
CA PRO A 505 -29.36 -14.44 4.07
C PRO A 505 -27.96 -14.45 4.70
N TYR A 506 -27.05 -13.59 4.23
CA TYR A 506 -25.66 -13.51 4.71
C TYR A 506 -25.47 -12.43 5.77
N ARG A 507 -26.52 -11.68 6.12
CA ARG A 507 -26.46 -10.64 7.15
C ARG A 507 -26.10 -11.27 8.51
N GLY A 508 -25.06 -10.75 9.16
CA GLY A 508 -24.52 -11.24 10.43
C GLY A 508 -23.93 -12.66 10.36
N ALA A 509 -23.71 -13.20 9.16
CA ALA A 509 -23.34 -14.61 8.98
C ALA A 509 -21.83 -14.88 9.12
N GLY A 510 -21.02 -13.81 9.26
CA GLY A 510 -19.59 -13.88 9.48
C GLY A 510 -19.23 -14.57 10.78
N THR A 511 -17.99 -15.01 10.87
CA THR A 511 -17.47 -15.75 12.03
C THR A 511 -17.41 -14.93 13.32
N ASP A 512 -17.48 -13.61 13.19
CA ASP A 512 -17.52 -12.62 14.26
C ASP A 512 -18.92 -12.01 14.47
N GLY A 513 -19.95 -12.56 13.80
CA GLY A 513 -21.32 -12.06 13.86
C GLY A 513 -21.59 -10.81 13.01
N LYS A 514 -20.61 -10.35 12.21
CA LYS A 514 -20.79 -9.27 11.25
C LYS A 514 -21.16 -9.80 9.86
N ASP A 515 -21.52 -8.88 8.97
CA ASP A 515 -21.76 -9.18 7.56
C ASP A 515 -20.45 -9.60 6.89
N PRO A 516 -20.41 -10.75 6.17
CA PRO A 516 -19.30 -11.04 5.26
C PRO A 516 -19.12 -9.91 4.24
N GLY A 517 -17.88 -9.72 3.81
CA GLY A 517 -17.49 -8.66 2.89
C GLY A 517 -17.13 -7.35 3.61
N VAL A 518 -16.82 -6.35 2.80
CA VAL A 518 -16.43 -5.02 3.27
C VAL A 518 -17.63 -4.27 3.84
N ASP A 519 -17.43 -3.59 4.96
CA ASP A 519 -18.34 -2.55 5.43
C ASP A 519 -18.08 -1.26 4.64
N CYS A 520 -18.92 -1.00 3.63
CA CYS A 520 -18.74 0.16 2.75
C CYS A 520 -18.96 1.51 3.47
N ALA A 521 -19.70 1.58 4.58
CA ALA A 521 -19.81 2.83 5.35
C ALA A 521 -18.50 3.15 6.08
N GLN A 522 -17.88 2.13 6.69
CA GLN A 522 -16.53 2.29 7.27
C GLN A 522 -15.50 2.61 6.19
N LEU A 523 -15.57 1.97 5.02
CA LEU A 523 -14.70 2.27 3.89
C LEU A 523 -14.87 3.71 3.41
N ALA A 524 -16.10 4.16 3.16
CA ALA A 524 -16.39 5.53 2.70
C ALA A 524 -15.83 6.59 3.67
N SER A 525 -15.93 6.32 4.98
CA SER A 525 -15.42 7.19 6.04
C SER A 525 -13.88 7.18 6.14
N ALA A 526 -13.24 6.09 5.69
CA ALA A 526 -11.79 5.95 5.70
C ALA A 526 -11.11 6.52 4.45
N LEU A 527 -11.81 6.57 3.31
CA LEU A 527 -11.28 7.03 2.03
C LEU A 527 -10.96 8.54 2.01
N PRO A 528 -10.13 9.00 1.06
CA PRO A 528 -9.80 10.42 0.92
C PRO A 528 -11.07 11.29 0.73
N PRO A 529 -11.12 12.52 1.26
CA PRO A 529 -12.23 13.44 1.05
C PRO A 529 -12.53 13.66 -0.45
N GLY A 530 -13.82 13.76 -0.81
CA GLY A 530 -14.28 13.93 -2.19
C GLY A 530 -14.33 12.63 -3.02
N VAL A 531 -13.76 11.52 -2.52
CA VAL A 531 -13.85 10.20 -3.15
C VAL A 531 -15.05 9.40 -2.65
N GLY A 532 -15.39 9.52 -1.36
CA GLY A 532 -16.45 8.73 -0.70
C GLY A 532 -17.84 8.86 -1.33
N SER A 533 -18.15 10.00 -1.97
CA SER A 533 -19.40 10.19 -2.73
C SER A 533 -19.45 9.45 -4.07
N SER A 534 -18.37 8.76 -4.45
CA SER A 534 -18.18 8.09 -5.74
C SER A 534 -17.73 6.64 -5.62
N LEU A 535 -17.87 5.99 -4.45
CA LEU A 535 -17.72 4.55 -4.33
C LEU A 535 -18.67 3.90 -5.37
N PRO A 536 -18.15 3.31 -6.45
CA PRO A 536 -19.01 2.76 -7.47
C PRO A 536 -19.72 1.56 -6.85
N GLY A 537 -20.98 1.39 -7.26
CA GLY A 537 -21.62 0.09 -7.13
C GLY A 537 -21.25 -0.73 -8.37
N PRO A 538 -21.17 -2.06 -8.28
CA PRO A 538 -21.00 -2.92 -9.43
C PRO A 538 -22.03 -2.52 -10.48
N VAL A 539 -21.55 -2.36 -11.70
CA VAL A 539 -22.42 -2.30 -12.87
C VAL A 539 -22.99 -3.70 -13.05
N PHE A 540 -24.08 -4.01 -12.35
CA PHE A 540 -24.81 -5.24 -12.53
C PHE A 540 -25.28 -5.32 -13.99
N GLY A 541 -24.85 -6.36 -14.73
CA GLY A 541 -25.39 -6.66 -16.06
C GLY A 541 -24.46 -6.53 -17.25
N ARG A 542 -23.14 -6.35 -17.10
CA ARG A 542 -22.21 -6.76 -18.16
C ARG A 542 -21.87 -8.23 -17.96
N GLU A 543 -22.44 -9.07 -18.81
CA GLU A 543 -22.03 -10.46 -18.98
C GLU A 543 -20.50 -10.53 -19.09
N PRO A 544 -19.82 -11.46 -18.39
CA PRO A 544 -18.42 -11.69 -18.64
C PRO A 544 -18.25 -11.98 -20.13
N ALA A 545 -17.30 -11.31 -20.79
CA ALA A 545 -16.93 -11.72 -22.13
C ALA A 545 -16.56 -13.21 -22.08
N PRO A 546 -17.06 -14.03 -23.03
CA PRO A 546 -16.74 -15.46 -23.03
C PRO A 546 -15.21 -15.63 -23.05
N PRO A 547 -14.68 -16.65 -22.36
CA PRO A 547 -13.25 -16.92 -22.40
C PRO A 547 -12.83 -17.14 -23.85
N ASP A 548 -11.75 -16.48 -24.25
CA ASP A 548 -11.17 -16.63 -25.58
C ASP A 548 -10.69 -18.08 -25.73
N ALA A 549 -11.48 -18.90 -26.43
CA ALA A 549 -11.21 -20.31 -26.68
C ALA A 549 -10.08 -20.43 -27.71
N GLY A 550 -8.84 -20.09 -27.31
CA GLY A 550 -7.75 -20.03 -28.29
C GLY A 550 -6.33 -19.94 -27.76
N ARG A 551 -6.08 -19.88 -26.45
CA ARG A 551 -4.70 -19.88 -25.92
C ARG A 551 -4.42 -21.10 -25.07
N THR A 552 -3.77 -22.09 -25.68
CA THR A 552 -2.94 -23.05 -24.95
C THR A 552 -1.77 -22.28 -24.36
N ASP A 553 -1.73 -22.11 -23.04
CA ASP A 553 -0.58 -21.56 -22.33
C ASP A 553 0.60 -22.55 -22.42
N SER A 554 1.41 -22.40 -23.46
CA SER A 554 2.83 -22.78 -23.43
C SER A 554 3.64 -21.51 -23.12
N GLY A 555 3.41 -20.94 -21.95
CA GLY A 555 4.20 -19.83 -21.41
C GLY A 555 5.33 -20.39 -20.57
N SER A 556 6.56 -20.29 -21.05
CA SER A 556 7.77 -20.47 -20.23
C SER A 556 7.72 -19.54 -19.00
N PRO A 557 8.28 -19.96 -17.85
CA PRO A 557 8.33 -19.11 -16.67
C PRO A 557 9.10 -17.81 -16.95
N PRO A 558 8.75 -16.70 -16.29
CA PRO A 558 9.54 -15.47 -16.38
C PRO A 558 10.96 -15.74 -15.90
N SER A 559 11.95 -15.29 -16.67
CA SER A 559 13.33 -15.16 -16.20
C SER A 559 13.38 -14.17 -15.02
N PRO A 560 14.28 -14.41 -14.05
CA PRO A 560 14.28 -13.81 -12.71
C PRO A 560 14.37 -12.28 -12.67
#